data_AF-A0A2E7H6U5-F1
#
_entry.id   AF-A0A2E7H6U5-F1
#
_cell.length_a   1.000
_cell.length_b   1.000
_cell.length_c   1.000
_cell.angle_alpha   90.00
_cell.angle_beta   90.00
_cell.angle_gamma   90.00
#
_symmetry.space_group_name_H-M   'P 1'
#
loop_
_entity.id
_entity.type
_entity.pdbx_description
1 polymer ?
#
loop_
_entity_poly.entity_id
_entity_poly.type
_entity_poly.pdbx_seq_one_letter_code
_entity_poly.pdbx_strand_id
1 'polypeptide(L)'
;MVSFRANLKAHSGASFGCSNNEFGEQLVCVQTEQSARIVFLQPMNNDQKLGAWKQDRLLKGVILVFWTCFWSFNVVDKAIGGSIFLWVGRDRFAQFQKYFASAGLEAPLIADAALYVAAALEVFAFVFFAGALWNFVRQRFQQARSWCFIGIIVTLVTFTFFSIGDHLFGDRFELLEHTLFWFVTIASWVVYVRLEDESPVFSSQQTMGSRRYQGNGSVVILAIGLMILTTGSIFKYNNDFFYRRTAAIEAEPVGKDLFKVAFPFLGGSQVFEETLAKFQREHPNKSIDHIYTAPNPLRLKKADALIFYIATKDRMVAIENKSLTHE
;
A
#
# COMPACT_ATOMS: atom_id res chain seq x y z
N MET A 1 -15.42 -44.11 37.39
CA MET A 1 -14.55 -45.10 36.72
C MET A 1 -15.37 -46.36 36.51
N VAL A 2 -16.02 -46.49 35.35
CA VAL A 2 -16.77 -47.70 34.96
C VAL A 2 -16.36 -47.98 33.52
N SER A 3 -15.71 -49.13 33.30
CA SER A 3 -15.17 -49.56 32.00
C SER A 3 -16.12 -50.59 31.40
N PHE A 4 -16.81 -50.23 30.32
CA PHE A 4 -17.52 -51.19 29.48
C PHE A 4 -16.69 -51.51 28.24
N ARG A 5 -16.30 -52.78 28.13
CA ARG A 5 -15.56 -53.34 26.99
C ARG A 5 -16.59 -53.96 26.04
N ALA A 6 -16.93 -53.26 24.95
CA ALA A 6 -17.78 -53.82 23.90
C ALA A 6 -16.90 -54.43 22.80
N ASN A 7 -17.17 -55.70 22.49
CA ASN A 7 -16.47 -56.51 21.51
C ASN A 7 -17.17 -56.33 20.15
N LEU A 8 -16.54 -55.64 19.20
CA LEU A 8 -17.11 -55.42 17.86
C LEU A 8 -16.66 -56.53 16.91
N LYS A 9 -17.57 -57.49 16.68
CA LYS A 9 -17.47 -58.48 15.60
C LYS A 9 -17.89 -57.80 14.30
N ALA A 10 -16.99 -57.76 13.32
CA ALA A 10 -17.24 -57.17 12.02
C ALA A 10 -18.36 -57.93 11.28
N HIS A 11 -19.45 -57.24 10.98
CA HIS A 11 -20.38 -57.62 9.93
C HIS A 11 -20.58 -56.41 9.00
N SER A 12 -20.33 -56.67 7.73
CA SER A 12 -20.52 -55.77 6.60
C SER A 12 -21.97 -55.29 6.52
N GLY A 13 -22.16 -53.98 6.43
CA GLY A 13 -23.45 -53.33 6.17
C GLY A 13 -23.95 -52.53 7.36
N ALA A 14 -23.57 -51.26 7.45
CA ALA A 14 -24.16 -50.33 8.41
C ALA A 14 -24.48 -49.00 7.73
N SER A 15 -25.77 -48.76 7.53
CA SER A 15 -26.36 -47.42 7.49
C SER A 15 -26.12 -46.78 8.85
N PHE A 16 -25.40 -45.66 8.89
CA PHE A 16 -25.17 -44.91 10.12
C PHE A 16 -26.15 -43.73 10.17
N GLY A 17 -27.25 -43.95 10.88
CA GLY A 17 -28.13 -42.87 11.34
C GLY A 17 -27.58 -42.27 12.63
N CYS A 18 -27.39 -40.96 12.67
CA CYS A 18 -27.20 -40.22 13.92
C CYS A 18 -28.55 -40.20 14.66
N SER A 19 -28.65 -40.88 15.80
CA SER A 19 -29.78 -40.73 16.71
C SER A 19 -29.54 -39.54 17.61
N ASN A 20 -30.48 -38.60 17.64
CA ASN A 20 -30.55 -37.57 18.66
C ASN A 20 -30.91 -38.22 20.00
N ASN A 21 -30.32 -37.76 21.10
CA ASN A 21 -30.84 -38.00 22.44
C ASN A 21 -31.85 -36.90 22.81
N GLU A 22 -32.80 -37.22 23.70
CA GLU A 22 -33.94 -36.39 24.15
C GLU A 22 -33.57 -35.02 24.78
N PHE A 23 -32.30 -34.61 24.78
CA PHE A 23 -31.83 -33.34 25.32
C PHE A 23 -31.25 -32.34 24.30
N GLY A 24 -31.30 -32.65 22.99
CA GLY A 24 -30.99 -31.65 21.95
C GLY A 24 -29.52 -31.21 21.86
N GLU A 25 -28.58 -32.01 22.35
CA GLU A 25 -27.14 -31.76 22.18
C GLU A 25 -26.63 -32.26 20.82
N GLN A 26 -25.86 -31.42 20.11
CA GLN A 26 -25.23 -31.76 18.84
C GLN A 26 -23.83 -32.35 19.11
N LEU A 27 -23.66 -33.66 18.89
CA LEU A 27 -22.37 -34.35 19.01
C LEU A 27 -21.61 -34.26 17.68
N VAL A 28 -20.42 -33.65 17.70
CA VAL A 28 -19.47 -33.70 16.58
C VAL A 28 -18.36 -34.69 16.93
N CYS A 29 -18.31 -35.82 16.23
CA CYS A 29 -17.22 -36.78 16.36
C CYS A 29 -16.07 -36.38 15.44
N VAL A 30 -14.95 -35.93 16.01
CA VAL A 30 -13.67 -35.78 15.28
C VAL A 30 -12.83 -37.02 15.53
N GLN A 31 -12.57 -37.78 14.47
CA GLN A 31 -11.73 -38.98 14.55
C GLN A 31 -10.26 -38.59 14.34
N THR A 32 -9.49 -38.52 15.42
CA THR A 32 -8.02 -38.54 15.38
C THR A 32 -7.51 -39.87 15.91
N GLU A 33 -6.55 -40.46 15.20
CA GLU A 33 -6.17 -41.89 15.23
C GLU A 33 -5.71 -42.46 16.59
N GLN A 34 -5.64 -41.69 17.68
CA GLN A 34 -5.18 -42.22 18.97
C GLN A 34 -5.90 -41.73 20.24
N SER A 35 -6.94 -40.91 20.18
CA SER A 35 -7.78 -40.64 21.35
C SER A 35 -9.05 -39.88 20.95
N ALA A 36 -10.22 -40.47 21.17
CA ALA A 36 -11.48 -39.74 21.07
C ALA A 36 -11.66 -38.88 22.32
N ARG A 37 -11.26 -37.60 22.25
CA ARG A 37 -11.69 -36.59 23.23
C ARG A 37 -13.05 -36.04 22.78
N ILE A 38 -14.08 -36.31 23.58
CA ILE A 38 -15.36 -35.62 23.46
C ILE A 38 -15.15 -34.21 24.02
N VAL A 39 -15.05 -33.22 23.14
CA VAL A 39 -15.08 -31.81 23.53
C VAL A 39 -16.54 -31.40 23.60
N PHE A 40 -17.07 -31.27 24.81
CA PHE A 40 -18.37 -30.66 25.03
C PHE A 40 -18.26 -29.17 24.70
N LEU A 41 -18.72 -28.78 23.51
CA LEU A 41 -19.02 -27.37 23.22
C LEU A 41 -20.25 -27.02 24.04
N GLN A 42 -20.06 -26.34 25.19
CA GLN A 42 -21.20 -25.82 25.94
C GLN A 42 -21.98 -24.86 25.05
N PRO A 43 -23.31 -25.06 24.87
CA PRO A 43 -24.13 -24.12 24.12
C PRO A 43 -24.14 -22.79 24.85
N MET A 44 -23.74 -21.71 24.17
CA MET A 44 -23.81 -20.35 24.74
C MET A 44 -25.26 -20.03 25.14
N ASN A 45 -25.43 -19.45 26.34
CA ASN A 45 -26.72 -18.97 26.81
C ASN A 45 -27.21 -17.77 25.96
N ASN A 46 -28.52 -17.53 25.92
CA ASN A 46 -29.13 -16.47 25.10
C ASN A 46 -28.57 -15.07 25.39
N ASP A 47 -28.22 -14.76 26.65
CA ASP A 47 -27.59 -13.48 27.01
C ASP A 47 -26.18 -13.34 26.45
N GLN A 48 -25.41 -14.43 26.41
CA GLN A 48 -24.07 -14.46 25.79
C GLN A 48 -24.18 -14.31 24.27
N LYS A 49 -25.17 -14.96 23.63
CA LYS A 49 -25.44 -14.81 22.20
C LYS A 49 -25.84 -13.38 21.85
N LEU A 50 -26.70 -12.75 22.65
CA LEU A 50 -27.13 -11.36 22.42
C LEU A 50 -25.96 -10.36 22.58
N GLY A 51 -25.09 -10.60 23.57
CA GLY A 51 -23.86 -9.82 23.77
C GLY A 51 -22.89 -9.94 22.60
N ALA A 52 -22.62 -11.17 22.14
CA ALA A 52 -21.77 -11.43 20.98
C ALA A 52 -22.31 -10.75 19.71
N TRP A 53 -23.63 -10.83 19.47
CA TRP A 53 -24.28 -10.17 18.33
C TRP A 53 -24.13 -8.65 18.33
N LYS A 54 -24.21 -8.01 19.51
CA LYS A 54 -23.96 -6.57 19.61
C LYS A 54 -22.49 -6.25 19.31
N GLN A 55 -21.57 -7.08 19.80
CA GLN A 55 -20.14 -6.91 19.59
C GLN A 55 -19.74 -7.08 18.11
N ASP A 56 -20.30 -8.07 17.42
CA ASP A 56 -20.05 -8.31 15.99
C ASP A 56 -20.55 -7.15 15.13
N ARG A 57 -21.72 -6.60 15.47
CA ARG A 57 -22.26 -5.41 14.81
C ARG A 57 -21.40 -4.17 15.07
N LEU A 58 -20.92 -3.99 16.31
CA LEU A 58 -20.02 -2.88 16.63
C LEU A 58 -18.72 -2.99 15.82
N LEU A 59 -18.12 -4.18 15.75
CA LEU A 59 -16.87 -4.38 15.02
C LEU A 59 -17.05 -4.16 13.50
N LYS A 60 -18.14 -4.64 12.91
CA LYS A 60 -18.50 -4.32 11.51
C LYS A 60 -18.66 -2.83 11.28
N GLY A 61 -19.33 -2.14 12.20
CA GLY A 61 -19.48 -0.68 12.16
C GLY A 61 -18.14 0.05 12.22
N VAL A 62 -17.26 -0.34 13.14
CA VAL A 62 -15.92 0.24 13.30
C VAL A 62 -15.09 0.07 12.02
N ILE A 63 -15.10 -1.12 11.39
CA ILE A 63 -14.40 -1.36 10.13
C ILE A 63 -14.90 -0.39 9.04
N LEU A 64 -16.22 -0.24 8.90
CA LEU A 64 -16.81 0.65 7.88
C LEU A 64 -16.51 2.12 8.14
N VAL A 65 -16.57 2.56 9.40
CA VAL A 65 -16.22 3.92 9.81
C VAL A 65 -14.74 4.19 9.54
N PHE A 66 -13.85 3.29 9.95
CA PHE A 66 -12.41 3.40 9.72
C PHE A 66 -12.10 3.62 8.23
N TRP A 67 -12.59 2.74 7.35
CA TRP A 67 -12.30 2.85 5.92
C TRP A 67 -12.96 4.07 5.27
N THR A 68 -14.15 4.47 5.72
CA THR A 68 -14.81 5.68 5.24
C THR A 68 -14.01 6.92 5.61
N CYS A 69 -13.58 7.03 6.87
CA CYS A 69 -12.74 8.14 7.35
C CYS A 69 -11.39 8.17 6.63
N PHE A 70 -10.72 7.02 6.53
CA PHE A 70 -9.44 6.87 5.86
C PHE A 70 -9.50 7.40 4.42
N TRP A 71 -10.47 6.95 3.63
CA TRP A 71 -10.59 7.41 2.25
C TRP A 71 -11.08 8.85 2.14
N SER A 72 -11.95 9.31 3.05
CA SER A 72 -12.37 10.71 3.08
C SER A 72 -11.20 11.66 3.29
N PHE A 73 -10.27 11.33 4.19
CA PHE A 73 -9.10 12.17 4.45
C PHE A 73 -8.14 12.16 3.27
N ASN A 74 -7.98 11.04 2.57
CA ASN A 74 -7.16 10.98 1.36
C ASN A 74 -7.74 11.85 0.22
N VAL A 75 -9.06 11.81 0.03
CA VAL A 75 -9.73 12.66 -0.96
C VAL A 75 -9.61 14.14 -0.59
N VAL A 76 -9.80 14.49 0.68
CA VAL A 76 -9.65 15.87 1.18
C VAL A 76 -8.22 16.35 1.04
N ASP A 77 -7.22 15.50 1.35
CA ASP A 77 -5.80 15.83 1.18
C ASP A 77 -5.47 16.24 -0.25
N LYS A 78 -5.99 15.49 -1.24
CA LYS A 78 -5.78 15.80 -2.66
C LYS A 78 -6.58 17.00 -3.14
N ALA A 79 -7.74 17.28 -2.56
CA ALA A 79 -8.55 18.44 -2.91
C ALA A 79 -7.93 19.77 -2.43
N ILE A 80 -7.26 19.77 -1.27
CA ILE A 80 -6.66 20.98 -0.69
C ILE A 80 -5.33 21.33 -1.37
N GLY A 81 -4.57 20.34 -1.87
CA GLY A 81 -3.40 20.55 -2.73
C GLY A 81 -2.18 21.23 -2.07
N GLY A 82 -2.25 21.56 -0.78
CA GLY A 82 -1.17 22.25 -0.05
C GLY A 82 -1.46 22.46 1.44
N SER A 83 -0.62 23.24 2.11
CA SER A 83 -0.77 23.52 3.53
C SER A 83 -1.70 24.72 3.79
N ILE A 84 -2.76 24.51 4.58
CA ILE A 84 -3.61 25.58 5.13
C ILE A 84 -3.59 25.54 6.66
N PHE A 85 -4.17 26.55 7.31
CA PHE A 85 -4.07 26.80 8.77
C PHE A 85 -4.42 25.61 9.69
N LEU A 86 -5.11 24.57 9.20
CA LEU A 86 -5.43 23.33 9.96
C LEU A 86 -5.11 22.03 9.20
N TRP A 87 -4.47 22.12 8.03
CA TRP A 87 -4.14 20.97 7.19
C TRP A 87 -2.71 21.11 6.69
N VAL A 88 -1.78 20.37 7.30
CA VAL A 88 -0.36 20.39 6.93
C VAL A 88 -0.09 19.22 5.98
N GLY A 89 -0.62 19.35 4.75
CA GLY A 89 -0.44 18.38 3.68
C GLY A 89 0.77 18.70 2.80
N ARG A 90 1.36 17.68 2.18
CA ARG A 90 2.36 17.84 1.12
C ARG A 90 1.64 18.11 -0.19
N ASP A 91 2.12 19.05 -1.01
CA ASP A 91 1.59 19.27 -2.36
C ASP A 91 1.83 18.02 -3.22
N ARG A 92 0.75 17.27 -3.46
CA ARG A 92 0.78 16.00 -4.21
C ARG A 92 1.00 16.21 -5.71
N PHE A 93 0.60 17.36 -6.27
CA PHE A 93 0.91 17.71 -7.67
C PHE A 93 2.42 17.91 -7.82
N ALA A 94 3.02 18.69 -6.94
CA ALA A 94 4.46 18.88 -6.93
C ALA A 94 5.23 17.57 -6.67
N GLN A 95 4.71 16.70 -5.80
CA GLN A 95 5.32 15.38 -5.54
C GLN A 95 5.27 14.46 -6.77
N PHE A 96 4.13 14.35 -7.44
CA PHE A 96 4.00 13.54 -8.66
C PHE A 96 4.88 14.06 -9.80
N GLN A 97 4.92 15.37 -10.01
CA GLN A 97 5.80 15.97 -11.03
C GLN A 97 7.28 15.68 -10.74
N LYS A 98 7.70 15.66 -9.46
CA LYS A 98 9.07 15.26 -9.07
C LYS A 98 9.35 13.79 -9.36
N TYR A 99 8.41 12.90 -9.09
CA TYR A 99 8.55 11.48 -9.37
C TYR A 99 8.69 11.19 -10.88
N PHE A 100 7.88 11.84 -11.71
CA PHE A 100 7.99 11.69 -13.16
C PHE A 100 9.25 12.36 -13.74
N ALA A 101 9.64 13.52 -13.23
CA ALA A 101 10.89 14.17 -13.59
C ALA A 101 12.12 13.32 -13.22
N SER A 102 12.10 12.67 -12.06
CA SER A 102 13.19 11.77 -11.66
C SER A 102 13.24 10.48 -12.47
N ALA A 103 12.11 10.08 -13.05
CA ALA A 103 12.04 9.04 -14.07
C ALA A 103 12.49 9.52 -15.49
N GLY A 104 12.83 10.80 -15.63
CA GLY A 104 13.17 11.49 -16.87
C GLY A 104 12.05 11.50 -17.91
N LEU A 105 10.80 11.42 -17.43
CA LEU A 105 9.61 11.80 -18.17
C LEU A 105 9.31 13.26 -17.83
N GLU A 106 9.95 14.19 -18.53
CA GLU A 106 9.74 15.65 -18.36
C GLU A 106 8.41 16.15 -18.94
N ALA A 107 7.36 15.32 -18.91
CA ALA A 107 6.03 15.66 -19.40
C ALA A 107 5.07 15.86 -18.21
N PRO A 108 4.85 17.11 -17.74
CA PRO A 108 3.97 17.41 -16.61
C PRO A 108 2.55 16.85 -16.80
N LEU A 109 2.07 16.82 -18.05
CA LEU A 109 0.74 16.29 -18.40
C LEU A 109 0.56 14.81 -18.02
N ILE A 110 1.62 13.99 -18.13
CA ILE A 110 1.56 12.57 -17.78
C ILE A 110 1.52 12.40 -16.25
N ALA A 111 2.29 13.22 -15.53
CA ALA A 111 2.30 13.22 -14.08
C ALA A 111 0.94 13.65 -13.50
N ASP A 112 0.34 14.70 -14.06
CA ASP A 112 -0.97 15.19 -13.65
C ASP A 112 -2.07 14.18 -14.00
N ALA A 113 -2.01 13.52 -15.16
CA ALA A 113 -2.93 12.46 -15.54
C ALA A 113 -2.87 11.26 -14.57
N ALA A 114 -1.65 10.83 -14.19
CA ALA A 114 -1.46 9.76 -13.20
C ALA A 114 -2.05 10.16 -11.83
N LEU A 115 -1.91 11.41 -11.43
CA LEU A 115 -2.51 11.92 -10.20
C LEU A 115 -4.04 11.97 -10.27
N TYR A 116 -4.64 12.32 -11.41
CA TYR A 116 -6.09 12.24 -11.58
C TYR A 116 -6.62 10.81 -11.50
N VAL A 117 -5.90 9.84 -12.09
CA VAL A 117 -6.24 8.42 -11.96
C VAL A 117 -6.16 7.98 -10.51
N ALA A 118 -5.08 8.35 -9.80
CA ALA A 118 -4.94 8.10 -8.37
C ALA A 118 -6.13 8.68 -7.58
N ALA A 119 -6.43 9.97 -7.75
CA ALA A 119 -7.53 10.64 -7.07
C ALA A 119 -8.89 9.99 -7.38
N ALA A 120 -9.14 9.59 -8.63
CA ALA A 120 -10.36 8.91 -9.01
C ALA A 120 -10.54 7.57 -8.26
N LEU A 121 -9.48 6.76 -8.18
CA LEU A 121 -9.50 5.50 -7.44
C LEU A 121 -9.85 5.70 -5.96
N GLU A 122 -9.30 6.72 -5.32
CA GLU A 122 -9.60 7.04 -3.92
C GLU A 122 -11.04 7.51 -3.72
N VAL A 123 -11.56 8.32 -4.64
CA VAL A 123 -12.97 8.76 -4.62
C VAL A 123 -13.89 7.55 -4.78
N PHE A 124 -13.59 6.61 -5.68
CA PHE A 124 -14.37 5.38 -5.80
C PHE A 124 -14.34 4.57 -4.50
N ALA A 125 -13.16 4.38 -3.90
CA ALA A 125 -13.04 3.67 -2.63
C ALA A 125 -13.88 4.34 -1.53
N PHE A 126 -13.80 5.67 -1.42
CA PHE A 126 -14.62 6.47 -0.49
C PHE A 126 -16.11 6.25 -0.71
N VAL A 127 -16.61 6.37 -1.95
CA VAL A 127 -18.03 6.21 -2.28
C VAL A 127 -18.54 4.83 -1.89
N PHE A 128 -17.77 3.77 -2.17
CA PHE A 128 -18.20 2.41 -1.82
C PHE A 128 -18.24 2.17 -0.31
N PHE A 129 -17.26 2.65 0.45
CA PHE A 129 -17.30 2.53 1.91
C PHE A 129 -18.35 3.42 2.57
N ALA A 130 -18.52 4.65 2.10
CA ALA A 130 -19.59 5.54 2.58
C ALA A 130 -20.97 4.95 2.29
N GLY A 131 -21.16 4.38 1.10
CA GLY A 131 -22.39 3.67 0.74
C GLY A 131 -22.60 2.39 1.55
N ALA A 132 -21.54 1.65 1.86
CA ALA A 132 -21.60 0.49 2.75
C ALA A 132 -22.02 0.91 4.18
N LEU A 133 -21.41 1.97 4.72
CA LEU A 133 -21.74 2.54 6.03
C LEU A 133 -23.18 3.04 6.08
N TRP A 134 -23.63 3.75 5.03
CA TRP A 134 -25.01 4.21 4.93
C TRP A 134 -26.01 3.04 4.95
N ASN A 135 -25.76 2.00 4.16
CA ASN A 135 -26.60 0.80 4.14
C ASN A 135 -26.55 0.05 5.48
N PHE A 136 -25.40 0.05 6.16
CA PHE A 136 -25.24 -0.55 7.47
C PHE A 136 -26.07 0.18 8.55
N VAL A 137 -26.03 1.52 8.57
CA VAL A 137 -26.86 2.35 9.46
C VAL A 137 -28.36 2.14 9.17
N ARG A 138 -28.73 2.00 7.90
CA ARG A 138 -30.10 1.70 7.46
C ARG A 138 -30.53 0.23 7.67
N GLN A 139 -29.73 -0.58 8.35
CA GLN A 139 -29.99 -2.01 8.61
C GLN A 139 -30.14 -2.87 7.34
N ARG A 140 -29.62 -2.41 6.19
CA ARG A 140 -29.62 -3.14 4.91
C ARG A 140 -28.33 -3.96 4.77
N PHE A 141 -28.16 -4.96 5.64
CA PHE A 141 -26.88 -5.68 5.79
C PHE A 141 -26.36 -6.34 4.51
N GLN A 142 -27.24 -6.93 3.70
CA GLN A 142 -26.83 -7.54 2.44
C GLN A 142 -26.24 -6.51 1.47
N GLN A 143 -26.87 -5.33 1.37
CA GLN A 143 -26.36 -4.24 0.55
C GLN A 143 -25.07 -3.67 1.13
N ALA A 144 -25.00 -3.49 2.46
CA ALA A 144 -23.78 -3.06 3.14
C ALA A 144 -22.60 -3.99 2.84
N ARG A 145 -22.82 -5.32 2.87
CA ARG A 145 -21.81 -6.33 2.52
C ARG A 145 -21.35 -6.20 1.06
N SER A 146 -22.28 -6.09 0.11
CA SER A 146 -21.92 -5.97 -1.31
C SER A 146 -21.12 -4.68 -1.59
N TRP A 147 -21.53 -3.56 -1.02
CA TRP A 147 -20.81 -2.29 -1.16
C TRP A 147 -19.43 -2.33 -0.49
N CYS A 148 -19.35 -2.92 0.71
CA CYS A 148 -18.09 -3.13 1.42
C CYS A 148 -17.13 -4.00 0.60
N PHE A 149 -17.62 -5.09 0.01
CA PHE A 149 -16.80 -5.97 -0.84
C PHE A 149 -16.21 -5.25 -2.04
N ILE A 150 -17.01 -4.41 -2.72
CA ILE A 150 -16.51 -3.60 -3.83
C ILE A 150 -15.48 -2.58 -3.31
N GLY A 151 -15.75 -1.92 -2.18
CA GLY A 151 -14.79 -1.01 -1.53
C GLY A 151 -13.45 -1.67 -1.21
N ILE A 152 -13.46 -2.92 -0.71
CA ILE A 152 -12.27 -3.74 -0.47
C ILE A 152 -11.50 -3.98 -1.78
N ILE A 153 -12.19 -4.39 -2.86
CA ILE A 153 -11.53 -4.61 -4.16
C ILE A 153 -10.88 -3.33 -4.68
N VAL A 154 -11.61 -2.21 -4.68
CA VAL A 154 -11.09 -0.92 -5.15
C VAL A 154 -9.91 -0.48 -4.30
N THR A 155 -9.96 -0.70 -2.98
CA THR A 155 -8.84 -0.40 -2.06
C THR A 155 -7.61 -1.22 -2.36
N LEU A 156 -7.75 -2.53 -2.58
CA LEU A 156 -6.62 -3.39 -2.96
C LEU A 156 -5.99 -2.95 -4.29
N VAL A 157 -6.82 -2.62 -5.29
CA VAL A 157 -6.36 -2.11 -6.58
C VAL A 157 -5.62 -0.78 -6.39
N THR A 158 -6.16 0.12 -5.57
CA THR A 158 -5.58 1.44 -5.29
C THR A 158 -4.22 1.32 -4.63
N PHE A 159 -4.10 0.54 -3.55
CA PHE A 159 -2.80 0.33 -2.90
C PHE A 159 -1.81 -0.43 -3.78
N THR A 160 -2.27 -1.38 -4.61
CA THR A 160 -1.38 -2.04 -5.57
C THR A 160 -0.83 -1.04 -6.58
N PHE A 161 -1.67 -0.14 -7.09
CA PHE A 161 -1.26 0.93 -8.00
C PHE A 161 -0.23 1.85 -7.33
N PHE A 162 -0.45 2.25 -6.06
CA PHE A 162 0.52 3.05 -5.32
C PHE A 162 1.83 2.32 -5.06
N SER A 163 1.79 1.07 -4.60
CA SER A 163 3.01 0.28 -4.36
C SER A 163 3.85 0.07 -5.63
N ILE A 164 3.23 -0.06 -6.81
CA ILE A 164 3.96 -0.09 -8.08
C ILE A 164 4.65 1.26 -8.32
N GLY A 165 3.94 2.37 -8.11
CA GLY A 165 4.50 3.72 -8.19
C GLY A 165 5.68 3.91 -7.25
N ASP A 166 5.51 3.60 -5.97
CA ASP A 166 6.56 3.76 -4.95
C ASP A 166 7.79 2.91 -5.26
N HIS A 167 7.60 1.71 -5.84
CA HIS A 167 8.71 0.88 -6.29
C HIS A 167 9.46 1.49 -7.47
N LEU A 168 8.74 1.99 -8.49
CA LEU A 168 9.31 2.66 -9.65
C LEU A 168 10.09 3.91 -9.27
N PHE A 169 9.50 4.73 -8.40
CA PHE A 169 10.09 6.00 -7.95
C PHE A 169 11.04 5.84 -6.77
N GLY A 170 11.12 4.67 -6.14
CA GLY A 170 12.05 4.39 -5.04
C GLY A 170 11.67 5.00 -3.69
N ASP A 171 10.39 5.34 -3.45
CA ASP A 171 9.92 5.78 -2.13
C ASP A 171 9.67 4.58 -1.21
N ARG A 172 10.69 4.23 -0.43
CA ARG A 172 10.65 3.05 0.44
C ARG A 172 9.71 3.20 1.63
N PHE A 173 9.46 4.43 2.07
CA PHE A 173 8.63 4.68 3.24
C PHE A 173 7.14 4.61 2.85
N GLU A 174 6.77 5.31 1.77
CA GLU A 174 5.40 5.25 1.22
C GLU A 174 5.06 3.80 0.77
N LEU A 175 6.03 3.05 0.21
CA LEU A 175 5.84 1.64 -0.15
C LEU A 175 5.46 0.75 1.05
N LEU A 176 6.13 0.95 2.20
CA LEU A 176 5.89 0.15 3.41
C LEU A 176 4.48 0.45 3.95
N GLU A 177 4.11 1.73 4.02
CA GLU A 177 2.78 2.16 4.45
C GLU A 177 1.68 1.59 3.54
N HIS A 178 1.81 1.71 2.23
CA HIS A 178 0.81 1.18 1.29
C HIS A 178 0.70 -0.35 1.34
N THR A 179 1.82 -1.06 1.51
CA THR A 179 1.83 -2.52 1.67
C THR A 179 1.15 -2.93 2.98
N LEU A 180 1.39 -2.19 4.07
CA LEU A 180 0.71 -2.44 5.35
C LEU A 180 -0.81 -2.27 5.19
N PHE A 181 -1.26 -1.18 4.58
CA PHE A 181 -2.69 -0.96 4.35
C PHE A 181 -3.30 -2.01 3.43
N TRP A 182 -2.55 -2.54 2.47
CA TRP A 182 -2.98 -3.67 1.64
C TRP A 182 -3.32 -4.90 2.49
N PHE A 183 -2.44 -5.28 3.43
CA PHE A 183 -2.72 -6.40 4.35
C PHE A 183 -3.86 -6.10 5.32
N VAL A 184 -3.92 -4.89 5.88
CA VAL A 184 -5.02 -4.46 6.76
C VAL A 184 -6.36 -4.50 6.03
N THR A 185 -6.39 -4.20 4.73
CA THR A 185 -7.59 -4.32 3.89
C THR A 185 -8.07 -5.76 3.81
N ILE A 186 -7.18 -6.71 3.52
CA ILE A 186 -7.54 -8.14 3.49
C ILE A 186 -8.01 -8.61 4.86
N ALA A 187 -7.27 -8.27 5.92
CA ALA A 187 -7.65 -8.63 7.29
C ALA A 187 -9.04 -8.06 7.64
N SER A 188 -9.31 -6.82 7.28
CA SER A 188 -10.62 -6.18 7.47
C SER A 188 -11.74 -6.97 6.79
N TRP A 189 -11.54 -7.42 5.55
CA TRP A 189 -12.53 -8.23 4.84
C TRP A 189 -12.73 -9.60 5.48
N VAL A 190 -11.64 -10.28 5.85
CA VAL A 190 -11.71 -11.59 6.52
C VAL A 190 -12.48 -11.49 7.82
N VAL A 191 -12.16 -10.49 8.67
CA VAL A 191 -12.89 -10.23 9.91
C VAL A 191 -14.35 -9.90 9.61
N TYR A 192 -14.63 -9.02 8.66
CA TYR A 192 -15.99 -8.61 8.31
C TYR A 192 -16.89 -9.80 7.92
N VAL A 193 -16.37 -10.76 7.13
CA VAL A 193 -17.12 -11.96 6.70
C VAL A 193 -17.21 -13.01 7.81
N ARG A 194 -16.14 -13.24 8.58
CA ARG A 194 -16.16 -14.25 9.66
C ARG A 194 -17.17 -13.93 10.76
N LEU A 195 -17.41 -12.64 11.02
CA LEU A 195 -18.46 -12.16 11.93
C LEU A 195 -19.89 -12.34 11.36
N GLU A 196 -20.06 -12.92 10.17
CA GLU A 196 -21.36 -13.24 9.57
C GLU A 196 -21.75 -14.71 9.81
N ASP A 197 -20.77 -15.63 9.76
CA ASP A 197 -21.00 -17.08 9.84
C ASP A 197 -21.45 -17.58 11.22
N GLU A 198 -21.23 -16.80 12.30
CA GLU A 198 -21.69 -17.10 13.67
C GLU A 198 -23.17 -16.74 13.90
N SER A 199 -23.86 -16.23 12.87
CA SER A 199 -25.28 -15.85 12.94
C SER A 199 -26.17 -17.09 12.71
N PRO A 200 -26.95 -17.59 13.69
CA PRO A 200 -27.96 -18.58 13.41
C PRO A 200 -29.12 -17.90 12.68
N VAL A 201 -29.01 -17.77 11.36
CA VAL A 201 -30.16 -17.43 10.53
C VAL A 201 -31.07 -18.64 10.57
N PHE A 202 -32.18 -18.47 11.31
CA PHE A 202 -33.37 -19.30 11.23
C PHE A 202 -33.62 -19.64 9.76
N SER A 203 -33.61 -20.93 9.47
CA SER A 203 -33.77 -21.53 8.16
C SER A 203 -35.00 -20.98 7.43
N SER A 204 -34.81 -19.94 6.63
CA SER A 204 -35.54 -19.80 5.38
C SER A 204 -34.68 -20.41 4.30
N GLN A 205 -35.10 -21.60 3.89
CA GLN A 205 -34.67 -22.36 2.73
C GLN A 205 -34.75 -21.48 1.47
N GLN A 206 -33.78 -20.59 1.27
CA GLN A 206 -33.30 -20.25 -0.05
C GLN A 206 -32.05 -21.07 -0.23
N THR A 207 -32.20 -22.20 -0.92
CA THR A 207 -31.15 -22.73 -1.77
C THR A 207 -30.71 -21.61 -2.72
N MET A 208 -29.83 -20.73 -2.25
CA MET A 208 -28.88 -20.09 -3.13
C MET A 208 -28.06 -21.25 -3.68
N GLY A 209 -28.50 -21.75 -4.83
CA GLY A 209 -27.68 -22.60 -5.66
C GLY A 209 -26.31 -21.97 -5.67
N SER A 210 -25.30 -22.75 -5.30
CA SER A 210 -23.91 -22.36 -5.37
C SER A 210 -23.67 -21.87 -6.78
N ARG A 211 -23.84 -20.55 -6.99
CA ARG A 211 -23.33 -19.84 -8.13
C ARG A 211 -21.84 -19.80 -7.84
N ARG A 212 -21.24 -20.98 -8.07
CA ARG A 212 -19.82 -21.16 -8.28
C ARG A 212 -19.48 -19.99 -9.17
N TYR A 213 -18.78 -19.02 -8.61
CA TYR A 213 -18.22 -17.93 -9.39
C TYR A 213 -17.34 -18.66 -10.39
N GLN A 214 -17.89 -18.95 -11.58
CA GLN A 214 -17.12 -19.17 -12.78
C GLN A 214 -16.50 -17.81 -13.02
N GLY A 215 -15.42 -17.51 -12.29
CA GLY A 215 -14.53 -16.44 -12.65
C GLY A 215 -14.15 -16.75 -14.08
N ASN A 216 -14.64 -15.93 -15.01
CA ASN A 216 -14.29 -16.06 -16.42
C ASN A 216 -12.77 -16.18 -16.48
N GLY A 217 -12.24 -17.32 -16.93
CA GLY A 217 -10.80 -17.56 -16.97
C GLY A 217 -10.05 -16.44 -17.69
N SER A 218 -10.75 -15.74 -18.59
CA SER A 218 -10.33 -14.50 -19.25
C SER A 218 -9.88 -13.38 -18.30
N VAL A 219 -10.52 -13.20 -17.13
CA VAL A 219 -10.15 -12.18 -16.15
C VAL A 219 -8.83 -12.55 -15.45
N VAL A 220 -8.65 -13.84 -15.13
CA VAL A 220 -7.40 -14.35 -14.53
C VAL A 220 -6.27 -14.26 -15.54
N ILE A 221 -6.50 -14.64 -16.80
CA ILE A 221 -5.53 -14.53 -17.89
C ILE A 221 -5.17 -13.06 -18.15
N LEU A 222 -6.15 -12.15 -18.15
CA LEU A 222 -5.90 -10.72 -18.30
C LEU A 222 -5.08 -10.17 -17.12
N ALA A 223 -5.37 -10.58 -15.89
CA ALA A 223 -4.62 -10.17 -14.71
C ALA A 223 -3.17 -10.66 -14.74
N ILE A 224 -2.95 -11.92 -15.14
CA ILE A 224 -1.60 -12.48 -15.34
C ILE A 224 -0.88 -11.76 -16.48
N GLY A 225 -1.57 -11.51 -17.59
CA GLY A 225 -1.01 -10.76 -18.72
C GLY A 225 -0.60 -9.35 -18.35
N LEU A 226 -1.46 -8.61 -17.63
CA LEU A 226 -1.14 -7.31 -17.07
C LEU A 226 0.07 -7.41 -16.14
N MET A 227 0.08 -8.34 -15.18
CA MET A 227 1.22 -8.53 -14.27
C MET A 227 2.54 -8.73 -15.02
N ILE A 228 2.56 -9.60 -16.04
CA ILE A 228 3.76 -9.86 -16.85
C ILE A 228 4.18 -8.60 -17.62
N LEU A 229 3.23 -7.88 -18.22
CA LEU A 229 3.51 -6.64 -18.94
C LEU A 229 4.07 -5.55 -18.02
N THR A 230 3.46 -5.34 -16.85
CA THR A 230 3.94 -4.36 -15.88
C THR A 230 5.32 -4.75 -15.37
N THR A 231 5.54 -6.03 -15.04
CA THR A 231 6.85 -6.54 -14.60
C THR A 231 7.90 -6.36 -15.69
N GLY A 232 7.60 -6.74 -16.93
CA GLY A 232 8.50 -6.54 -18.07
C GLY A 232 8.81 -5.05 -18.31
N SER A 233 7.82 -4.18 -18.14
CA SER A 233 8.02 -2.74 -18.25
C SER A 233 8.90 -2.18 -17.14
N ILE A 234 8.75 -2.66 -15.90
CA ILE A 234 9.61 -2.28 -14.76
C ILE A 234 11.06 -2.72 -15.02
N PHE A 235 11.27 -3.97 -15.43
CA PHE A 235 12.62 -4.49 -15.71
C PHE A 235 13.29 -3.77 -16.88
N LYS A 236 12.55 -3.52 -17.96
CA LYS A 236 13.05 -2.76 -19.11
C LYS A 236 13.42 -1.33 -18.69
N TYR A 237 12.52 -0.65 -17.99
CA TYR A 237 12.79 0.69 -17.47
C TYR A 237 14.02 0.72 -16.57
N ASN A 238 14.17 -0.26 -15.68
CA ASN A 238 15.34 -0.36 -14.82
C ASN A 238 16.62 -0.57 -15.64
N ASN A 239 16.63 -1.49 -16.61
CA ASN A 239 17.80 -1.69 -17.48
C ASN A 239 18.17 -0.42 -18.27
N ASP A 240 17.19 0.31 -18.78
CA ASP A 240 17.40 1.47 -19.64
C ASP A 240 17.79 2.74 -18.85
N PHE A 241 17.35 2.87 -17.58
CA PHE A 241 17.45 4.12 -16.82
C PHE A 241 18.11 4.01 -15.44
N PHE A 242 18.56 2.83 -15.00
CA PHE A 242 19.23 2.68 -13.70
C PHE A 242 20.49 3.53 -13.58
N TYR A 243 21.21 3.77 -14.69
CA TYR A 243 22.40 4.61 -14.71
C TYR A 243 22.15 6.02 -14.15
N ARG A 244 20.91 6.54 -14.22
CA ARG A 244 20.56 7.88 -13.68
C ARG A 244 20.64 7.97 -12.15
N ARG A 245 20.69 6.82 -11.45
CA ARG A 245 20.87 6.75 -9.99
C ARG A 245 22.32 6.75 -9.56
N THR A 246 23.26 6.61 -10.49
CA THR A 246 24.70 6.53 -10.20
C THR A 246 25.51 7.57 -10.97
N ALA A 247 25.13 7.87 -12.21
CA ALA A 247 25.90 8.68 -13.13
C ALA A 247 26.12 10.12 -12.63
N ALA A 248 27.35 10.59 -12.84
CA ALA A 248 27.76 11.97 -12.64
C ALA A 248 26.90 12.98 -13.44
N ILE A 249 26.72 14.16 -12.86
CA ILE A 249 25.97 15.28 -13.43
C ILE A 249 26.92 16.37 -13.85
N GLU A 250 26.57 17.09 -14.91
CA GLU A 250 27.36 18.22 -15.37
C GLU A 250 27.15 19.45 -14.50
N ALA A 251 28.27 20.12 -14.19
CA ALA A 251 28.26 21.36 -13.44
C ALA A 251 28.20 22.54 -14.42
N GLU A 252 27.14 23.33 -14.36
CA GLU A 252 26.96 24.49 -15.23
C GLU A 252 27.76 25.69 -14.67
N PRO A 253 28.58 26.37 -15.48
CA PRO A 253 29.28 27.57 -15.05
C PRO A 253 28.29 28.73 -14.89
N VAL A 254 28.22 29.30 -13.68
CA VAL A 254 27.34 30.45 -13.36
C VAL A 254 28.17 31.72 -13.08
N GLY A 255 29.47 31.57 -12.87
CA GLY A 255 30.42 32.67 -12.74
C GLY A 255 31.85 32.21 -13.03
N LYS A 256 32.83 33.11 -12.88
CA LYS A 256 34.24 32.81 -13.16
C LYS A 256 34.77 31.63 -12.36
N ASP A 257 34.36 31.52 -11.09
CA ASP A 257 34.81 30.50 -10.13
C ASP A 257 33.66 29.80 -9.40
N LEU A 258 32.46 29.86 -9.98
CA LEU A 258 31.26 29.31 -9.39
C LEU A 258 30.52 28.44 -10.39
N PHE A 259 30.27 27.19 -9.99
CA PHE A 259 29.54 26.22 -10.78
C PHE A 259 28.30 25.76 -10.03
N LYS A 260 27.23 25.49 -10.78
CA LYS A 260 25.94 25.05 -10.24
C LYS A 260 25.67 23.63 -10.70
N VAL A 261 25.20 22.80 -9.77
CA VAL A 261 24.74 21.45 -10.04
C VAL A 261 23.29 21.34 -9.61
N ALA A 262 22.43 20.89 -10.52
CA ALA A 262 21.04 20.54 -10.22
C ALA A 262 20.96 19.03 -9.91
N PHE A 263 20.85 18.69 -8.63
CA PHE A 263 20.93 17.31 -8.18
C PHE A 263 19.55 16.63 -8.23
N PRO A 264 19.40 15.49 -8.94
CA PRO A 264 18.15 14.81 -9.14
C PRO A 264 17.65 14.26 -7.82
N PHE A 265 16.33 14.20 -7.69
CA PHE A 265 15.66 13.69 -6.50
C PHE A 265 16.06 12.23 -6.14
N LEU A 266 16.45 11.43 -7.13
CA LEU A 266 16.91 10.04 -6.94
C LEU A 266 18.43 9.89 -6.87
N GLY A 267 19.18 10.99 -6.92
CA GLY A 267 20.63 10.97 -6.78
C GLY A 267 21.01 10.59 -5.36
N GLY A 268 21.72 9.47 -5.18
CA GLY A 268 22.33 9.10 -3.91
C GLY A 268 23.70 9.74 -3.71
N SER A 269 24.39 9.41 -2.61
CA SER A 269 25.77 9.83 -2.37
C SER A 269 26.72 9.49 -3.53
N GLN A 270 26.47 8.37 -4.22
CA GLN A 270 27.26 7.96 -5.38
C GLN A 270 27.19 8.96 -6.53
N VAL A 271 26.00 9.50 -6.85
CA VAL A 271 25.86 10.54 -7.90
C VAL A 271 26.64 11.79 -7.49
N PHE A 272 26.62 12.14 -6.22
CA PHE A 272 27.35 13.29 -5.71
C PHE A 272 28.87 13.09 -5.84
N GLU A 273 29.38 11.95 -5.39
CA GLU A 273 30.80 11.59 -5.48
C GLU A 273 31.27 11.51 -6.95
N GLU A 274 30.51 10.85 -7.82
CA GLU A 274 30.82 10.76 -9.25
C GLU A 274 30.77 12.14 -9.93
N THR A 275 29.85 13.02 -9.52
CA THR A 275 29.77 14.40 -10.01
C THR A 275 31.00 15.21 -9.63
N LEU A 276 31.46 15.12 -8.37
CA LEU A 276 32.69 15.78 -7.94
C LEU A 276 33.94 15.21 -8.64
N ALA A 277 33.99 13.90 -8.83
CA ALA A 277 35.08 13.24 -9.55
C ALA A 277 35.09 13.61 -11.04
N LYS A 278 33.93 13.76 -11.68
CA LYS A 278 33.81 14.30 -13.05
C LYS A 278 34.28 15.76 -13.10
N PHE A 279 33.81 16.60 -12.18
CA PHE A 279 34.20 18.00 -12.08
C PHE A 279 35.72 18.20 -11.94
N GLN A 280 36.37 17.43 -11.07
CA GLN A 280 37.83 17.52 -10.88
C GLN A 280 38.63 17.06 -12.10
N ARG A 281 38.10 16.13 -12.89
CA ARG A 281 38.70 15.69 -14.16
C ARG A 281 38.56 16.75 -15.26
N GLU A 282 37.41 17.41 -15.32
CA GLU A 282 37.12 18.44 -16.33
C GLU A 282 37.78 19.79 -16.01
N HIS A 283 38.05 20.06 -14.73
CA HIS A 283 38.69 21.30 -14.27
C HIS A 283 39.98 21.03 -13.47
N PRO A 284 41.04 20.47 -14.09
CA PRO A 284 42.27 20.10 -13.39
C PRO A 284 43.02 21.30 -12.79
N ASN A 285 42.77 22.51 -13.28
CA ASN A 285 43.43 23.73 -12.79
C ASN A 285 42.70 24.39 -11.61
N LYS A 286 41.51 23.87 -11.25
CA LYS A 286 40.70 24.39 -10.16
C LYS A 286 40.74 23.45 -8.96
N SER A 287 40.62 24.03 -7.78
CA SER A 287 40.46 23.34 -6.50
C SER A 287 39.11 23.70 -5.90
N ILE A 288 38.43 22.72 -5.31
CA ILE A 288 37.14 22.93 -4.64
C ILE A 288 37.43 23.59 -3.29
N ASP A 289 36.86 24.79 -3.06
CA ASP A 289 37.03 25.54 -1.82
C ASP A 289 35.87 25.24 -0.85
N HIS A 290 34.63 25.44 -1.31
CA HIS A 290 33.43 25.15 -0.53
C HIS A 290 32.27 24.71 -1.43
N ILE A 291 31.44 23.82 -0.90
CA ILE A 291 30.18 23.38 -1.52
C ILE A 291 29.04 23.88 -0.64
N TYR A 292 28.09 24.62 -1.21
CA TYR A 292 26.98 25.18 -0.47
C TYR A 292 25.68 25.15 -1.27
N THR A 293 24.55 25.18 -0.57
CA THR A 293 23.21 25.26 -1.17
C THR A 293 22.69 26.70 -1.02
N ALA A 294 21.99 27.22 -2.02
CA ALA A 294 21.48 28.59 -1.95
C ALA A 294 20.26 28.69 -0.99
N PRO A 295 20.11 29.80 -0.25
CA PRO A 295 18.92 30.04 0.57
C PRO A 295 17.64 30.17 -0.28
N ASN A 296 16.48 29.98 0.38
CA ASN A 296 15.14 29.82 -0.21
C ASN A 296 14.68 30.79 -1.33
N PRO A 297 15.02 32.11 -1.39
CA PRO A 297 14.40 33.01 -2.37
C PRO A 297 14.85 32.80 -3.84
N LEU A 298 15.88 31.99 -4.11
CA LEU A 298 16.34 31.64 -5.46
C LEU A 298 15.69 30.36 -6.03
N ARG A 299 14.83 29.68 -5.26
CA ARG A 299 14.02 28.53 -5.70
C ARG A 299 12.80 29.02 -6.48
N LEU A 300 13.04 29.62 -7.64
CA LEU A 300 12.00 30.08 -8.58
C LEU A 300 11.19 28.89 -9.12
N LYS A 301 10.16 28.46 -8.39
CA LYS A 301 9.01 27.64 -8.84
C LYS A 301 9.28 26.45 -9.78
N LYS A 302 10.50 25.92 -9.83
CA LYS A 302 10.87 24.69 -10.55
C LYS A 302 11.13 23.62 -9.50
N ALA A 303 10.54 22.45 -9.73
CA ALA A 303 10.49 21.31 -8.85
C ALA A 303 11.81 21.07 -8.09
N ASP A 304 11.69 20.90 -6.78
CA ASP A 304 12.78 20.83 -5.80
C ASP A 304 13.74 19.64 -6.01
N ALA A 305 14.67 19.80 -6.94
CA ALA A 305 15.98 19.16 -6.96
C ALA A 305 16.92 19.91 -5.99
N LEU A 306 17.81 19.21 -5.26
CA LEU A 306 18.82 19.86 -4.44
C LEU A 306 19.77 20.62 -5.37
N ILE A 307 19.83 21.94 -5.28
CA ILE A 307 20.81 22.72 -6.03
C ILE A 307 21.98 23.03 -5.11
N PHE A 308 23.17 22.58 -5.48
CA PHE A 308 24.40 22.95 -4.80
C PHE A 308 25.35 23.66 -5.75
N TYR A 309 26.15 24.54 -5.18
CA TYR A 309 27.16 25.33 -5.86
C TYR A 309 28.53 24.86 -5.44
N ILE A 310 29.41 24.68 -6.42
CA ILE A 310 30.82 24.38 -6.23
C ILE A 310 31.58 25.69 -6.43
N ALA A 311 32.06 26.27 -5.33
CA ALA A 311 32.98 27.40 -5.39
C ALA A 311 34.41 26.89 -5.52
N THR A 312 35.17 27.52 -6.42
CA THR A 312 36.52 27.08 -6.77
C THR A 312 37.55 28.18 -6.57
N LYS A 313 38.80 27.77 -6.39
CA LYS A 313 39.97 28.66 -6.45
C LYS A 313 41.01 28.04 -7.37
N ASP A 314 41.84 28.87 -7.99
CA ASP A 314 42.96 28.40 -8.79
C ASP A 314 43.87 27.51 -7.94
N ARG A 315 44.19 26.32 -8.46
CA ARG A 315 44.91 25.29 -7.72
C ARG A 315 46.31 25.75 -7.27
N MET A 316 46.97 26.59 -8.08
CA MET A 316 48.26 27.19 -7.71
C MET A 316 48.14 28.06 -6.45
N VAL A 317 47.09 28.88 -6.36
CA VAL A 317 46.81 29.74 -5.19
C VAL A 317 46.40 28.94 -3.96
N ALA A 318 45.74 27.79 -4.14
CA ALA A 318 45.36 26.90 -3.04
C ALA A 318 46.58 26.16 -2.43
N ILE A 319 47.54 25.75 -3.27
CA ILE A 319 48.77 25.08 -2.82
C ILE A 319 49.64 26.07 -2.01
N GLU A 320 49.78 27.30 -2.48
CA GLU A 320 50.57 28.36 -1.82
C GLU A 320 50.01 28.73 -0.44
N ASN A 321 48.68 28.86 -0.32
CA ASN A 321 48.03 29.12 0.98
C ASN A 321 48.17 27.94 1.96
N LYS A 322 48.19 26.69 1.47
CA LYS A 322 48.34 25.51 2.33
C LYS A 322 49.76 25.38 2.89
N SER A 323 50.78 25.83 2.15
CA SER A 323 52.16 25.92 2.67
C SER A 323 52.32 26.99 3.76
N LEU A 324 51.59 28.11 3.66
CA LEU A 324 51.67 29.20 4.65
C LEU A 324 50.94 28.92 5.97
N THR A 325 49.97 27.98 5.99
CA THR A 325 49.22 27.62 7.21
C THR A 325 49.84 26.47 8.00
N HIS A 326 50.95 25.89 7.52
CA HIS A 326 51.66 24.78 8.16
C HIS A 326 53.09 25.15 8.64
N GLU A 327 53.46 26.43 8.57
CA GLU A 327 54.57 27.04 9.33
C GLU A 327 54.05 27.70 10.62
#